data_AF-A0A7C1DIA5-F1
#
_entry.id   AF-A0A7C1DIA5-F1
#
_cell.length_a   1.000
_cell.length_b   1.000
_cell.length_c   1.000
_cell.angle_alpha   90.00
_cell.angle_beta   90.00
_cell.angle_gamma   90.00
#
_symmetry.space_group_name_H-M   'P 1'
#
loop_
_entity.id
_entity.type
_entity.pdbx_description
1 polymer ?
#
loop_
_entity_poly.entity_id
_entity_poly.type
_entity_poly.pdbx_seq_one_letter_code
_entity_poly.pdbx_strand_id
1 'polypeptide(L)' 'MAILFEKTCRASGLEVKIVPVPRHLSASCGLACRFECDQSEKVRSLASDNSIEVMEYHEL' A
#
# COMPACT_ATOMS: atom_id res chain seq x y z
N MET A 1 -4.63 -8.18 0.86
CA MET A 1 -5.57 -7.72 1.93
C MET A 1 -5.14 -6.35 2.42
N ALA A 2 -5.86 -5.27 2.09
CA ALA A 2 -5.35 -3.89 2.29
C ALA A 2 -5.12 -3.52 3.78
N ILE A 3 -5.96 -4.01 4.69
CA ILE A 3 -5.85 -3.74 6.14
C ILE A 3 -4.58 -4.35 6.77
N LEU A 4 -4.17 -5.55 6.33
CA LEU A 4 -2.94 -6.19 6.82
C LEU A 4 -1.72 -5.34 6.46
N PHE A 5 -1.67 -4.88 5.21
CA PHE A 5 -0.62 -4.01 4.71
C PHE A 5 -0.50 -2.70 5.48
N GLU A 6 -1.64 -2.06 5.79
CA GLU A 6 -1.65 -0.86 6.63
C GLU A 6 -1.01 -1.12 8.00
N LYS A 7 -1.40 -2.22 8.67
CA LYS A 7 -0.85 -2.57 9.99
C LYS A 7 0.65 -2.83 9.93
N THR A 8 1.13 -3.60 8.95
CA THR A 8 2.56 -3.89 8.78
C THR A 8 3.38 -2.62 8.54
N CYS A 9 2.89 -1.73 7.66
CA CYS A 9 3.57 -0.47 7.39
C CYS A 9 3.60 0.44 8.63
N ARG A 10 2.47 0.59 9.34
CA ARG A 10 2.38 1.41 10.56
C ARG A 10 3.23 0.85 11.69
N ALA A 11 3.32 -0.48 11.82
CA ALA A 11 4.20 -1.13 12.80
C ALA A 11 5.70 -0.84 12.52
N SER A 12 6.05 -0.57 11.26
CA SER A 12 7.40 -0.21 10.84
C SER A 12 7.66 1.30 10.87
N GLY A 13 6.73 2.09 11.40
CA GLY A 13 6.83 3.55 11.50
C GLY A 13 6.53 4.32 10.21
N LEU A 14 5.93 3.66 9.20
CA LEU A 14 5.52 4.34 7.98
C LEU A 14 4.15 4.98 8.14
N GLU A 15 4.01 6.19 7.60
CA GLU A 15 2.73 6.89 7.53
C GLU A 15 1.99 6.43 6.27
N VAL A 16 1.08 5.49 6.47
CA VAL A 16 0.24 4.95 5.39
C VAL A 16 -1.23 5.07 5.74
N LYS A 17 -2.07 5.19 4.72
CA LYS A 17 -3.52 5.35 4.89
C LYS A 17 -4.28 4.51 3.87
N ILE A 18 -5.26 3.75 4.35
CA ILE A 18 -6.21 3.09 3.47
C ILE A 18 -7.17 4.11 2.87
N VAL A 19 -7.24 4.11 1.54
CA VAL A 19 -8.07 4.99 0.73
C VAL A 19 -8.84 4.18 -0.28
N PRO A 20 -10.00 4.65 -0.78
CA PRO A 20 -10.60 4.05 -1.95
C PRO A 20 -9.65 4.11 -3.14
N VAL A 21 -9.58 3.05 -3.94
CA VAL A 21 -8.79 3.07 -5.19
C VAL A 21 -9.29 4.25 -6.05
N PRO A 22 -8.40 5.12 -6.54
CA PRO A 22 -8.79 6.20 -7.43
C PRO A 22 -9.54 5.67 -8.64
N ARG A 23 -10.65 6.33 -8.98
CA ARG A 23 -11.59 5.90 -10.03
C ARG A 23 -10.94 5.70 -11.40
N HIS A 24 -9.79 6.34 -11.63
CA HIS A 24 -9.01 6.26 -12.86
C HIS A 24 -7.99 5.09 -12.90
N LEU A 25 -7.69 4.43 -11.77
CA LEU A 25 -6.62 3.43 -11.69
C LEU A 25 -7.10 1.97 -11.82
N SER A 26 -8.21 1.55 -11.17
CA SER A 26 -8.88 0.26 -11.46
C SER A 26 -10.06 -0.05 -10.52
N ALA A 27 -10.94 -0.97 -10.96
CA ALA A 27 -12.29 -1.21 -10.42
C ALA A 27 -12.48 -2.49 -9.57
N SER A 28 -11.44 -3.23 -9.18
CA SER A 28 -11.62 -4.64 -8.76
C SER A 28 -11.67 -4.94 -7.25
N CYS A 29 -11.12 -4.10 -6.35
CA CYS A 29 -11.09 -4.43 -4.90
C CYS A 29 -11.38 -3.23 -3.95
N GLY A 30 -11.63 -2.04 -4.50
CA GLY A 30 -12.15 -0.89 -3.77
C GLY A 30 -11.17 -0.17 -2.84
N LEU A 31 -10.12 -0.82 -2.33
CA LEU A 31 -9.17 -0.23 -1.37
C LEU A 31 -7.72 -0.26 -1.87
N ALA A 32 -7.04 0.87 -1.70
CA ALA A 32 -5.61 1.05 -1.89
C ALA A 32 -4.97 1.54 -0.59
N CYS A 33 -3.65 1.40 -0.50
CA CYS A 33 -2.87 2.00 0.57
C CYS A 33 -2.05 3.14 -0.01
N ARG A 34 -2.30 4.37 0.47
CA ARG A 34 -1.54 5.57 0.09
C ARG A 34 -0.40 5.78 1.08
N PHE A 35 0.76 6.13 0.56
CA PHE A 35 1.99 6.41 1.30
C PHE A 35 2.81 7.45 0.52
N GLU A 36 3.80 8.06 1.18
CA GLU A 36 4.68 9.04 0.55
C GLU A 36 5.64 8.36 -0.45
N CYS A 37 5.86 8.98 -1.61
CA CYS A 37 6.68 8.38 -2.67
C CYS A 37 8.14 8.13 -2.24
N ASP A 38 8.67 8.96 -1.35
CA ASP A 38 9.99 8.79 -0.71
C ASP A 38 10.11 7.46 0.06
N GLN A 39 8.99 6.93 0.54
CA GLN A 39 8.93 5.68 1.30
C GLN A 39 8.66 4.44 0.42
N SER A 40 8.55 4.62 -0.90
CA SER A 40 8.21 3.53 -1.84
C SER A 40 9.11 2.31 -1.75
N GLU A 41 10.42 2.50 -1.58
CA GLU A 41 11.38 1.41 -1.44
C GLU A 41 11.13 0.60 -0.15
N LYS A 42 10.92 1.31 0.98
CA LYS A 42 10.60 0.67 2.27
C LYS A 42 9.29 -0.09 2.21
N VAL A 43 8.27 0.49 1.59
CA VAL A 43 6.95 -0.12 1.43
C VAL A 43 7.02 -1.40 0.60
N ARG A 44 7.74 -1.37 -0.53
CA ARG A 44 7.96 -2.56 -1.37
C ARG A 44 8.73 -3.65 -0.63
N SER A 45 9.75 -3.27 0.14
CA SER A 45 10.53 -4.20 0.97
C SER A 45 9.66 -4.87 2.03
N LEU A 46 8.83 -4.11 2.76
CA LEU A 46 7.90 -4.64 3.75
C LEU A 46 6.86 -5.58 3.13
N ALA A 47 6.34 -5.24 1.95
CA ALA A 47 5.41 -6.09 1.22
C ALA A 47 6.04 -7.46 0.93
N SER A 48 7.27 -7.45 0.41
CA SER A 48 8.03 -8.65 0.06
C SER A 48 8.38 -9.48 1.30
N ASP A 49 8.90 -8.83 2.34
CA ASP A 49 9.33 -9.49 3.60
C ASP A 49 8.16 -10.16 4.31
N ASN A 50 6.98 -9.54 4.28
CA ASN A 50 5.77 -10.05 4.93
C ASN A 50 4.92 -10.92 3.99
N SER A 51 5.41 -11.26 2.79
CA SER A 51 4.68 -12.01 1.77
C SER A 51 3.27 -11.45 1.49
N ILE A 52 3.16 -10.12 1.44
CA ILE A 52 1.91 -9.42 1.17
C ILE A 52 1.78 -9.22 -0.34
N GLU A 53 0.75 -9.83 -0.92
CA GLU A 53 0.44 -9.62 -2.34
C GLU A 53 -0.02 -8.18 -2.60
N VAL A 54 0.75 -7.48 -3.44
CA VAL A 54 0.42 -6.15 -3.98
C VAL A 54 0.20 -6.31 -5.48
N MET A 55 -0.98 -5.91 -5.95
CA MET A 55 -1.34 -6.05 -7.37
C MET A 55 -0.58 -5.05 -8.24
N GLU A 56 -0.55 -3.78 -7.84
CA GLU A 56 0.03 -2.71 -8.64
C GLU A 56 0.49 -1.55 -7.75
N TYR A 57 1.49 -0.82 -8.21
CA TYR A 57 1.99 0.41 -7.58
C TYR A 57 1.78 1.56 -8.55
N HIS A 58 1.20 2.65 -8.05
CA HIS A 58 0.94 3.84 -8.85
C HIS A 58 1.47 5.08 -8.13
N GLU A 59 2.13 5.95 -8.89
CA GLU A 59 2.54 7.28 -8.46
C GLU A 59 1.48 8.26 -9.00
N LEU A 60 0.95 9.10 -8.10
CA LEU A 60 -0.13 10.06 -8.36
C LEU A 60 0.35 11.50 -8.15
#